data_AF-A0A1T4S6A7-F1
#
_entry.id   AF-A0A1T4S6A7-F1
#
_cell.length_a   1.000
_cell.length_b   1.000
_cell.length_c   1.000
_cell.angle_alpha   90.00
_cell.angle_beta   90.00
_cell.angle_gamma   90.00
#
_symmetry.space_group_name_H-M   'P 1'
#
loop_
_entity.id
_entity.type
_entity.pdbx_description
1 polymer ?
#
loop_
_entity_poly.entity_id
_entity_poly.type
_entity_poly.pdbx_seq_one_letter_code
_entity_poly.pdbx_strand_id
1 'polypeptide(L)'
;MKTILTASIAFMIALGLTSCTDSSSSSRPADYASDVAIELDSAHAGMLKVFATGALVKLGTDAAGAMANERPAMTSKFSYDFSIGKREVTCAEFLHELQNFDCDSTLPITNVTWYDAVLYANARSKSEGFDTAYIYTSAAYDSEGHCTNLEALEFLPEADAYRLPTEAEWILVAAQDWNPFASWNSGNSNYELHVPCSVSDVKDASNSVCDMAGNAMEWSNDYLGRFRDTTVSNFLGQKSAGTLGERVVKGGSFRNAASNMSLHARGDVYTVTSATRAFYVGFRLAFGKIPNATWLDSGDRAEESSVELMATYKRLQELLGSSRAILAFRDDETRNIAFVNFYASQPQVVELTESDGYHPAISPDGKRVAYCTRPEGVSGNSELHVRSL
;
A
#
# COMPACT_ATOMS: atom_id res chain seq x y z
N MET A 1 49.42 -15.46 78.74
CA MET A 1 48.11 -15.89 78.18
C MET A 1 47.93 -15.10 76.88
N LYS A 2 48.06 -15.74 75.71
CA LYS A 2 46.95 -16.02 74.76
C LYS A 2 46.13 -14.74 74.51
N THR A 3 45.99 -14.18 73.30
CA THR A 3 45.61 -14.84 72.04
C THR A 3 45.61 -13.83 70.88
N ILE A 4 46.08 -14.29 69.71
CA ILE A 4 45.47 -14.18 68.37
C ILE A 4 45.48 -12.83 67.62
N LEU A 5 46.36 -12.87 66.62
CA LEU A 5 46.41 -12.25 65.30
C LEU A 5 45.07 -12.32 64.52
N THR A 6 44.55 -11.20 64.04
CA THR A 6 43.71 -11.16 62.83
C THR A 6 43.99 -9.88 62.04
N ALA A 7 44.56 -10.06 60.86
CA ALA A 7 44.73 -9.02 59.85
C ALA A 7 43.44 -8.91 59.02
N SER A 8 42.88 -7.71 58.91
CA SER A 8 41.76 -7.42 58.02
C SER A 8 42.25 -6.59 56.84
N ILE A 9 42.36 -7.27 55.69
CA ILE A 9 42.64 -6.67 54.39
C ILE A 9 41.35 -5.99 53.91
N ALA A 10 41.36 -4.66 53.81
CA ALA A 10 40.29 -3.90 53.19
C ALA A 10 40.54 -3.81 51.68
N PHE A 11 39.81 -4.60 50.90
CA PHE A 11 39.80 -4.57 49.44
C PHE A 11 38.71 -3.57 49.01
N MET A 12 39.11 -2.36 48.58
CA MET A 12 38.19 -1.40 47.98
C MET A 12 37.83 -1.87 46.56
N ILE A 13 36.64 -2.44 46.42
CA ILE A 13 36.01 -2.73 45.13
C ILE A 13 35.38 -1.43 44.63
N ALA A 14 35.93 -0.87 43.56
CA ALA A 14 35.30 0.18 42.79
C ALA A 14 34.07 -0.41 42.06
N LEU A 15 32.87 -0.15 42.58
CA LEU A 15 31.63 -0.39 41.85
C LEU A 15 31.52 0.66 40.74
N GLY A 16 31.80 0.25 39.50
CA GLY A 16 31.35 0.97 38.33
C GLY A 16 29.82 0.95 38.31
N LEU A 17 29.20 2.12 38.44
CA LEU A 17 27.79 2.31 38.17
C LEU A 17 27.58 2.15 36.66
N THR A 18 27.33 0.92 36.23
CA THR A 18 26.68 0.65 34.94
C THR A 18 25.25 1.15 35.07
N SER A 19 24.97 2.28 34.42
CA SER A 19 23.63 2.76 34.14
C SER A 19 22.92 1.71 33.27
N CYS A 20 22.23 0.77 33.88
CA CYS A 20 21.21 -0.01 33.22
C CYS A 20 20.00 0.93 33.05
N THR A 21 19.93 1.61 31.91
CA THR A 21 18.64 2.14 31.45
C THR A 21 17.77 0.94 31.12
N ASP A 22 16.70 0.76 31.88
CA ASP A 22 15.65 -0.21 31.63
C ASP A 22 15.13 -0.01 30.19
N SER A 23 15.53 -0.92 29.31
CA SER A 23 14.92 -1.08 28.00
C SER A 23 13.54 -1.67 28.23
N SER A 24 12.53 -0.80 28.30
CA SER A 24 11.14 -1.18 28.08
C SER A 24 11.09 -2.02 26.80
N SER A 25 10.60 -3.24 26.92
CA SER A 25 10.59 -4.24 25.85
C SER A 25 9.91 -3.70 24.59
N SER A 26 10.71 -3.28 23.62
CA SER A 26 10.28 -3.13 22.23
C SER A 26 9.85 -4.51 21.75
N SER A 27 8.58 -4.66 21.36
CA SER A 27 8.04 -5.89 20.77
C SER A 27 8.46 -6.11 19.32
N ARG A 28 9.35 -5.27 18.78
CA ARG A 28 9.87 -5.39 17.42
C ARG A 28 10.81 -6.60 17.33
N PRO A 29 10.58 -7.56 16.42
CA PRO A 29 11.63 -8.52 16.06
C PRO A 29 12.81 -7.74 15.48
N ALA A 30 14.03 -7.96 16.00
CA ALA A 30 15.23 -7.19 15.67
C ALA A 30 15.55 -7.06 14.16
N ASP A 31 14.93 -7.90 13.31
CA ASP A 31 15.16 -7.95 11.86
C ASP A 31 13.94 -7.52 11.01
N TYR A 32 12.94 -6.84 11.58
CA TYR A 32 11.71 -6.51 10.85
C TYR A 32 11.88 -5.34 9.87
N ALA A 33 12.67 -4.34 10.22
CA ALA A 33 12.99 -3.19 9.38
C ALA A 33 14.40 -2.67 9.70
N SER A 34 14.97 -1.82 8.85
CA SER A 34 16.14 -1.01 9.20
C SER A 34 15.73 0.13 10.14
N ASP A 35 16.64 0.54 11.01
CA ASP A 35 16.47 1.79 11.76
C ASP A 35 16.70 2.98 10.82
N VAL A 36 15.79 3.94 10.85
CA VAL A 36 15.84 5.13 10.00
C VAL A 36 15.74 6.39 10.84
N ALA A 37 16.46 7.43 10.43
CA ALA A 37 16.27 8.75 11.02
C ALA A 37 14.94 9.34 10.55
N ILE A 38 14.20 9.93 11.49
CA ILE A 38 12.95 10.65 11.24
C ILE A 38 13.12 12.05 11.83
N GLU A 39 12.82 13.08 11.04
CA GLU A 39 12.96 14.48 11.43
C GLU A 39 11.75 15.29 10.97
N LEU A 40 11.54 16.47 11.56
CA LEU A 40 10.47 17.36 11.12
C LEU A 40 10.71 17.82 9.68
N ASP A 41 9.71 17.67 8.83
CA ASP A 41 9.75 18.23 7.49
C ASP A 41 9.32 19.70 7.53
N SER A 42 10.30 20.61 7.60
CA SER A 42 10.03 22.05 7.62
C SER A 42 9.40 22.60 6.34
N ALA A 43 9.44 21.85 5.23
CA ALA A 43 8.85 22.27 3.96
C ALA A 43 7.38 21.85 3.83
N HIS A 44 6.96 20.79 4.52
CA HIS A 44 5.61 20.22 4.41
C HIS A 44 4.94 20.16 5.78
N ALA A 45 3.97 21.05 6.01
CA ALA A 45 3.32 21.19 7.30
C ALA A 45 2.70 19.87 7.80
N GLY A 46 3.03 19.49 9.04
CA GLY A 46 2.52 18.27 9.67
C GLY A 46 3.16 16.96 9.20
N MET A 47 4.19 17.03 8.35
CA MET A 47 4.92 15.86 7.85
C MET A 47 6.26 15.69 8.57
N LEU A 48 6.76 14.45 8.59
CA LEU A 48 8.09 14.09 9.04
C LEU A 48 8.86 13.47 7.88
N LYS A 49 10.11 13.90 7.69
CA LYS A 49 11.03 13.36 6.69
C LYS A 49 11.62 12.05 7.21
N VAL A 50 11.58 11.01 6.39
CA VAL A 50 12.12 9.68 6.66
C VAL A 50 13.32 9.43 5.75
N PHE A 51 14.50 9.27 6.33
CA PHE A 51 15.74 8.97 5.61
C PHE A 51 15.84 7.46 5.33
N ALA A 52 15.07 7.01 4.32
CA ALA A 52 14.88 5.60 4.01
C ALA A 52 15.86 5.06 2.95
N THR A 53 16.69 5.90 2.30
CA THR A 53 17.60 5.43 1.26
C THR A 53 18.54 4.33 1.77
N GLY A 54 18.46 3.15 1.16
CA GLY A 54 19.22 1.96 1.57
C GLY A 54 18.55 1.11 2.67
N ALA A 55 17.46 1.58 3.26
CA ALA A 55 16.68 0.84 4.26
C ALA A 55 16.02 -0.39 3.66
N LEU A 56 15.83 -1.39 4.51
CA LEU A 56 15.12 -2.63 4.24
C LEU A 56 13.92 -2.74 5.17
N VAL A 57 12.82 -3.32 4.68
CA VAL A 57 11.65 -3.65 5.50
C VAL A 57 11.10 -5.01 5.11
N LYS A 58 10.69 -5.81 6.09
CA LYS A 58 9.96 -7.06 5.85
C LYS A 58 8.47 -6.76 5.75
N LEU A 59 7.88 -7.20 4.65
CA LEU A 59 6.45 -7.25 4.42
C LEU A 59 5.97 -8.68 4.63
N GLY A 60 4.79 -8.86 5.23
CA GLY A 60 4.27 -10.19 5.54
C GLY A 60 5.07 -10.92 6.63
N THR A 61 4.94 -12.23 6.67
CA THR A 61 5.55 -13.11 7.68
C THR A 61 5.61 -14.57 7.21
N ASP A 62 6.49 -15.37 7.79
CA ASP A 62 6.53 -16.84 7.61
C ASP A 62 5.93 -17.60 8.80
N ALA A 63 5.39 -16.88 9.79
CA ALA A 63 4.86 -17.47 11.00
C ALA A 63 3.75 -18.51 10.70
N ALA A 64 3.86 -19.67 11.35
CA ALA A 64 2.83 -20.69 11.30
C ALA A 64 1.53 -20.15 11.93
N GLY A 65 0.48 -19.99 11.12
CA GLY A 65 -0.82 -19.44 11.54
C GLY A 65 -1.16 -18.07 10.98
N ALA A 66 -0.20 -17.38 10.32
CA ALA A 66 -0.49 -16.15 9.60
C ALA A 66 -1.42 -16.39 8.39
N MET A 67 -2.19 -15.37 8.02
CA MET A 67 -3.15 -15.49 6.92
C MET A 67 -2.44 -15.68 5.57
N ALA A 68 -3.11 -16.30 4.60
CA ALA A 68 -2.49 -16.61 3.32
C ALA A 68 -2.03 -15.37 2.54
N ASN A 69 -2.73 -14.25 2.68
CA ASN A 69 -2.38 -12.95 2.07
C ASN A 69 -1.24 -12.21 2.79
N GLU A 70 -0.85 -12.66 3.99
CA GLU A 70 0.26 -12.12 4.78
C GLU A 70 1.56 -12.92 4.56
N ARG A 71 1.51 -13.96 3.71
CA ARG A 71 2.62 -14.89 3.47
C ARG A 71 3.01 -14.93 1.99
N PRO A 72 4.26 -15.34 1.68
CA PRO A 72 5.39 -15.47 2.60
C PRO A 72 5.90 -14.10 3.07
N ALA A 73 6.93 -14.08 3.93
CA ALA A 73 7.69 -12.86 4.16
C ALA A 73 8.39 -12.43 2.86
N MET A 74 8.42 -11.13 2.59
CA MET A 74 9.10 -10.51 1.47
C MET A 74 9.90 -9.30 1.96
N THR A 75 11.07 -9.04 1.39
CA THR A 75 11.84 -7.84 1.74
C THR A 75 11.58 -6.73 0.72
N SER A 76 11.30 -5.51 1.17
CA SER A 76 11.34 -4.33 0.32
C SER A 76 12.58 -3.49 0.64
N LYS A 77 13.23 -2.97 -0.41
CA LYS A 77 14.40 -2.08 -0.32
C LYS A 77 14.07 -0.70 -0.86
N PHE A 78 14.46 0.34 -0.12
CA PHE A 78 14.27 1.72 -0.51
C PHE A 78 15.50 2.31 -1.18
N SER A 79 15.30 3.12 -2.20
CA SER A 79 16.34 3.91 -2.88
C SER A 79 16.08 5.42 -2.81
N TYR A 80 15.12 5.81 -1.98
CA TYR A 80 14.64 7.18 -1.84
C TYR A 80 14.26 7.48 -0.39
N ASP A 81 14.21 8.77 -0.09
CA ASP A 81 13.68 9.30 1.15
C ASP A 81 12.31 9.93 0.87
N PHE A 82 11.35 9.76 1.76
CA PHE A 82 9.99 10.29 1.62
C PHE A 82 9.61 11.05 2.89
N SER A 83 8.50 11.79 2.84
CA SER A 83 7.90 12.36 4.04
C SER A 83 6.57 11.66 4.34
N ILE A 84 6.22 11.53 5.61
CA ILE A 84 4.96 10.90 6.06
C ILE A 84 4.27 11.78 7.09
N GLY A 85 2.94 11.78 7.10
CA GLY A 85 2.15 12.51 8.08
C GLY A 85 2.47 12.03 9.49
N LYS A 86 2.73 12.99 10.39
CA LYS A 86 3.01 12.70 11.81
C LYS A 86 1.88 11.90 12.46
N ARG A 87 0.65 12.07 11.99
CA ARG A 87 -0.59 11.50 12.50
C ARG A 87 -1.58 11.22 11.36
N GLU A 88 -2.72 10.61 11.66
CA GLU A 88 -3.84 10.53 10.72
C GLU A 88 -4.32 11.93 10.31
N VAL A 89 -4.89 12.03 9.12
CA VAL A 89 -5.56 13.25 8.66
C VAL A 89 -6.77 13.49 9.55
N THR A 90 -6.92 14.71 10.04
CA THR A 90 -8.08 15.09 10.86
C THR A 90 -9.26 15.50 9.99
N CYS A 91 -10.46 15.40 10.54
CA CYS A 91 -11.67 15.91 9.92
C CYS A 91 -11.54 17.40 9.53
N ALA A 92 -10.92 18.23 10.38
CA ALA A 92 -10.70 19.65 10.08
C ALA A 92 -9.85 19.87 8.82
N GLU A 93 -8.76 19.12 8.67
CA GLU A 93 -7.89 19.20 7.49
C GLU A 93 -8.60 18.68 6.25
N PHE A 94 -9.29 17.55 6.37
CA PHE A 94 -10.05 16.97 5.27
C PHE A 94 -11.10 17.96 4.73
N LEU A 95 -11.85 18.59 5.62
CA LEU A 95 -12.90 19.56 5.30
C LEU A 95 -12.37 20.88 4.72
N HIS A 96 -11.08 21.19 4.92
CA HIS A 96 -10.44 22.33 4.26
C HIS A 96 -10.37 22.14 2.73
N GLU A 97 -10.16 20.90 2.30
CA GLU A 97 -9.95 20.56 0.89
C GLU A 97 -11.20 19.98 0.22
N LEU A 98 -11.95 19.12 0.92
CA LEU A 98 -13.13 18.42 0.42
C LEU A 98 -14.35 18.67 1.33
N GLN A 99 -15.44 19.15 0.74
CA GLN A 99 -16.64 19.55 1.49
C GLN A 99 -17.67 18.42 1.60
N ASN A 100 -18.70 18.62 2.44
CA ASN A 100 -19.89 17.78 2.60
C ASN A 100 -19.68 16.45 3.34
N PHE A 101 -18.75 16.40 4.29
CA PHE A 101 -18.61 15.29 5.23
C PHE A 101 -19.01 15.77 6.64
N ASP A 102 -19.66 14.92 7.41
CA ASP A 102 -20.04 15.19 8.80
C ASP A 102 -19.13 14.41 9.75
N CYS A 103 -18.28 15.11 10.47
CA CYS A 103 -17.32 14.54 11.40
C CYS A 103 -16.87 15.55 12.47
N ASP A 104 -16.34 15.06 13.59
CA ASP A 104 -15.73 15.93 14.61
C ASP A 104 -14.37 16.43 14.13
N SER A 105 -14.23 17.76 14.01
CA SER A 105 -13.02 18.45 13.56
C SER A 105 -11.73 18.05 14.28
N THR A 106 -11.80 17.55 15.51
CA THR A 106 -10.65 17.18 16.34
C THR A 106 -10.20 15.73 16.17
N LEU A 107 -11.03 14.89 15.57
CA LEU A 107 -10.79 13.46 15.40
C LEU A 107 -10.19 13.16 14.01
N PRO A 108 -9.55 11.99 13.83
CA PRO A 108 -9.20 11.48 12.51
C PRO A 108 -10.42 11.46 11.59
N ILE A 109 -10.24 11.81 10.32
CA ILE A 109 -11.25 11.53 9.32
C ILE A 109 -11.33 10.02 9.11
N THR A 110 -12.52 9.47 9.32
CA THR A 110 -12.84 8.06 9.03
C THR A 110 -14.15 7.98 8.25
N ASN A 111 -14.60 6.76 7.93
CA ASN A 111 -15.78 6.55 7.09
C ASN A 111 -15.63 7.14 5.68
N VAL A 112 -14.42 7.10 5.14
CA VAL A 112 -14.07 7.58 3.80
C VAL A 112 -13.64 6.41 2.91
N THR A 113 -13.93 6.50 1.63
CA THR A 113 -13.42 5.52 0.66
C THR A 113 -11.94 5.76 0.38
N TRP A 114 -11.29 4.78 -0.24
CA TRP A 114 -9.92 4.98 -0.72
C TRP A 114 -9.87 6.10 -1.78
N TYR A 115 -10.92 6.23 -2.60
CA TYR A 115 -11.02 7.30 -3.59
C TYR A 115 -11.16 8.68 -2.96
N ASP A 116 -11.91 8.83 -1.86
CA ASP A 116 -12.00 10.08 -1.10
C ASP A 116 -10.60 10.52 -0.61
N ALA A 117 -9.82 9.58 -0.09
CA ALA A 117 -8.45 9.84 0.37
C ALA A 117 -7.51 10.25 -0.78
N VAL A 118 -7.64 9.63 -1.96
CA VAL A 118 -6.90 10.01 -3.18
C VAL A 118 -7.28 11.41 -3.66
N LEU A 119 -8.57 11.74 -3.68
CA LEU A 119 -9.03 13.07 -4.06
C LEU A 119 -8.50 14.13 -3.08
N TYR A 120 -8.47 13.83 -1.78
CA TYR A 120 -7.89 14.72 -0.77
C TYR A 120 -6.39 14.94 -0.98
N ALA A 121 -5.62 13.86 -1.22
CA ALA A 121 -4.19 13.97 -1.49
C ALA A 121 -3.89 14.87 -2.69
N ASN A 122 -4.65 14.71 -3.78
CA ASN A 122 -4.55 15.59 -4.95
C ASN A 122 -4.98 17.03 -4.67
N ALA A 123 -6.05 17.24 -3.91
CA ALA A 123 -6.54 18.58 -3.55
C ALA A 123 -5.49 19.34 -2.72
N ARG A 124 -4.95 18.70 -1.68
CA ARG A 124 -3.87 19.24 -0.86
C ARG A 124 -2.61 19.54 -1.68
N SER A 125 -2.25 18.65 -2.61
CA SER A 125 -1.10 18.91 -3.50
C SER A 125 -1.31 20.18 -4.31
N LYS A 126 -2.49 20.37 -4.90
CA LYS A 126 -2.81 21.59 -5.65
C LYS A 126 -2.86 22.83 -4.77
N SER A 127 -3.41 22.74 -3.56
CA SER A 127 -3.54 23.90 -2.66
C SER A 127 -2.18 24.40 -2.17
N GLU A 128 -1.20 23.51 -2.05
CA GLU A 128 0.18 23.83 -1.70
C GLU A 128 1.12 24.06 -2.91
N GLY A 129 0.61 23.96 -4.15
CA GLY A 129 1.35 24.30 -5.37
C GLY A 129 2.22 23.18 -5.98
N PHE A 130 1.90 21.92 -5.67
CA PHE A 130 2.57 20.72 -6.15
C PHE A 130 1.84 20.05 -7.34
N ASP A 131 2.49 19.06 -7.95
CA ASP A 131 1.85 18.17 -8.93
C ASP A 131 0.81 17.27 -8.26
N THR A 132 0.06 16.48 -9.03
CA THR A 132 -0.86 15.46 -8.49
C THR A 132 -0.27 14.07 -8.63
N ALA A 133 -0.35 13.27 -7.58
CA ALA A 133 0.06 11.87 -7.60
C ALA A 133 -0.90 10.95 -8.36
N TYR A 134 -2.15 11.39 -8.57
CA TYR A 134 -3.16 10.58 -9.24
C TYR A 134 -3.81 11.35 -10.39
N ILE A 135 -3.99 10.71 -11.54
CA ILE A 135 -4.77 11.25 -12.65
C ILE A 135 -5.95 10.35 -12.94
N TYR A 136 -7.06 10.95 -13.38
CA TYR A 136 -8.30 10.26 -13.71
C TYR A 136 -9.10 11.13 -14.67
N THR A 137 -10.02 10.54 -15.42
CA THR A 137 -10.84 11.24 -16.43
C THR A 137 -12.19 11.69 -15.88
N SER A 138 -12.75 10.95 -14.92
CA SER A 138 -14.00 11.32 -14.25
C SER A 138 -14.12 10.68 -12.86
N ALA A 139 -15.02 11.22 -12.03
CA ALA A 139 -15.32 10.71 -10.70
C ALA A 139 -16.82 10.43 -10.57
N ALA A 140 -17.18 9.31 -9.94
CA ALA A 140 -18.55 8.96 -9.58
C ALA A 140 -18.72 8.99 -8.06
N TYR A 141 -19.91 9.41 -7.61
CA TYR A 141 -20.23 9.59 -6.20
C TYR A 141 -21.53 8.85 -5.83
N ASP A 142 -21.62 8.37 -4.60
CA ASP A 142 -22.86 7.85 -4.03
C ASP A 142 -23.81 8.97 -3.56
N SER A 143 -24.97 8.60 -3.02
CA SER A 143 -25.97 9.56 -2.51
C SER A 143 -25.52 10.31 -1.25
N GLU A 144 -24.48 9.84 -0.57
CA GLU A 144 -23.91 10.45 0.64
C GLU A 144 -22.70 11.33 0.32
N GLY A 145 -22.30 11.41 -0.95
CA GLY A 145 -21.21 12.28 -1.42
C GLY A 145 -19.83 11.61 -1.44
N HIS A 146 -19.74 10.31 -1.17
CA HIS A 146 -18.48 9.57 -1.22
C HIS A 146 -18.11 9.19 -2.64
N CYS A 147 -16.84 9.36 -3.01
CA CYS A 147 -16.35 8.90 -4.29
C CYS A 147 -16.31 7.37 -4.32
N THR A 148 -17.00 6.77 -5.29
CA THR A 148 -17.12 5.32 -5.44
C THR A 148 -16.37 4.78 -6.64
N ASN A 149 -15.93 5.65 -7.55
CA ASN A 149 -15.12 5.28 -8.71
C ASN A 149 -14.36 6.48 -9.29
N LEU A 150 -13.12 6.27 -9.68
CA LEU A 150 -12.34 7.18 -10.52
C LEU A 150 -12.03 6.49 -11.85
N GLU A 151 -12.53 7.03 -12.96
CA GLU A 151 -12.33 6.44 -14.29
C GLU A 151 -10.91 6.69 -14.82
N ALA A 152 -10.32 5.68 -15.45
CA ALA A 152 -8.93 5.71 -15.95
C ALA A 152 -7.95 6.26 -14.90
N LEU A 153 -8.12 5.80 -13.66
CA LEU A 153 -7.25 6.17 -12.55
C LEU A 153 -5.85 5.59 -12.76
N GLU A 154 -4.86 6.47 -12.78
CA GLU A 154 -3.43 6.14 -12.83
C GLU A 154 -2.71 6.80 -11.65
N PHE A 155 -1.79 6.07 -11.03
CA PHE A 155 -0.89 6.59 -10.00
C PHE A 155 0.47 6.94 -10.63
N LEU A 156 0.91 8.18 -10.42
CA LEU A 156 2.15 8.75 -10.95
C LEU A 156 3.22 8.77 -9.83
N PRO A 157 3.98 7.68 -9.62
CA PRO A 157 4.92 7.57 -8.50
C PRO A 157 6.05 8.61 -8.53
N GLU A 158 6.40 9.13 -9.71
CA GLU A 158 7.49 10.11 -9.90
C GLU A 158 7.03 11.57 -9.71
N ALA A 159 5.74 11.80 -9.43
CA ALA A 159 5.20 13.12 -9.15
C ALA A 159 5.68 13.60 -7.76
N ASP A 160 6.09 14.87 -7.67
CA ASP A 160 6.38 15.50 -6.39
C ASP A 160 5.07 16.00 -5.78
N ALA A 161 4.39 15.13 -5.05
CA ALA A 161 3.00 15.33 -4.65
C ALA A 161 2.67 14.60 -3.34
N TYR A 162 1.56 15.00 -2.71
CA TYR A 162 0.94 14.21 -1.66
C TYR A 162 0.24 12.98 -2.24
N ARG A 163 0.33 11.88 -1.51
CA ARG A 163 -0.26 10.58 -1.85
C ARG A 163 -0.55 9.78 -0.60
N LEU A 164 -1.22 8.65 -0.73
CA LEU A 164 -1.23 7.65 0.33
C LEU A 164 0.17 7.01 0.45
N PRO A 165 0.61 6.63 1.67
CA PRO A 165 1.84 5.86 1.83
C PRO A 165 1.68 4.49 1.17
N THR A 166 2.79 3.95 0.65
CA THR A 166 2.82 2.54 0.27
C THR A 166 2.78 1.67 1.53
N GLU A 167 2.40 0.40 1.39
CA GLU A 167 2.45 -0.57 2.48
C GLU A 167 3.88 -0.67 3.03
N ALA A 168 4.89 -0.63 2.14
CA ALA A 168 6.28 -0.69 2.55
C ALA A 168 6.70 0.54 3.34
N GLU A 169 6.36 1.75 2.88
CA GLU A 169 6.67 3.01 3.59
C GLU A 169 6.00 3.03 4.96
N TRP A 170 4.72 2.65 5.01
CA TRP A 170 3.94 2.60 6.23
C TRP A 170 4.56 1.64 7.25
N ILE A 171 4.95 0.43 6.81
CA ILE A 171 5.56 -0.56 7.70
C ILE A 171 6.95 -0.11 8.17
N LEU A 172 7.77 0.50 7.30
CA LEU A 172 9.10 0.99 7.69
C LEU A 172 9.01 1.98 8.86
N VAL A 173 8.02 2.88 8.79
CA VAL A 173 7.75 3.89 9.82
C VAL A 173 7.14 3.25 11.07
N ALA A 174 6.11 2.41 10.91
CA ALA A 174 5.45 1.74 12.02
C ALA A 174 6.42 0.88 12.85
N ALA A 175 7.38 0.22 12.19
CA ALA A 175 8.37 -0.62 12.84
C ALA A 175 9.36 0.13 13.75
N GLN A 176 9.47 1.46 13.63
CA GLN A 176 10.38 2.23 14.50
C GLN A 176 9.89 2.26 15.95
N ASP A 177 8.56 2.29 16.16
CA ASP A 177 7.95 2.35 17.50
C ASP A 177 6.62 1.58 17.57
N TRP A 178 6.62 0.34 17.06
CA TRP A 178 5.42 -0.50 17.05
C TRP A 178 5.05 -1.00 18.45
N ASN A 179 4.00 -0.43 19.04
CA ASN A 179 3.46 -0.88 20.31
C ASN A 179 1.92 -0.79 20.41
N PRO A 180 1.20 -1.85 19.98
CA PRO A 180 -0.26 -1.93 20.10
C PRO A 180 -0.81 -1.84 21.53
N PHE A 181 -0.01 -2.19 22.54
CA PHE A 181 -0.45 -2.14 23.95
C PHE A 181 -0.39 -0.72 24.52
N ALA A 182 0.40 0.16 23.90
CA ALA A 182 0.50 1.59 24.24
C ALA A 182 -0.25 2.48 23.24
N SER A 183 -1.26 1.95 22.56
CA SER A 183 -2.08 2.70 21.61
C SER A 183 -3.56 2.76 22.00
N TRP A 184 -4.36 3.54 21.26
CA TRP A 184 -5.82 3.51 21.38
C TRP A 184 -6.37 2.20 20.79
N ASN A 185 -6.81 1.29 21.66
CA ASN A 185 -7.25 -0.06 21.33
C ASN A 185 -8.51 -0.42 22.13
N SER A 186 -9.13 -1.57 21.87
CA SER A 186 -10.41 -1.94 22.48
C SER A 186 -10.38 -2.05 24.01
N GLY A 187 -9.18 -2.16 24.61
CA GLY A 187 -9.01 -2.23 26.05
C GLY A 187 -9.02 -0.86 26.76
N ASN A 188 -8.80 0.25 26.04
CA ASN A 188 -8.68 1.59 26.64
C ASN A 188 -9.44 2.71 25.91
N SER A 189 -9.90 2.48 24.67
CA SER A 189 -10.50 3.53 23.83
C SER A 189 -11.98 3.79 24.09
N ASN A 190 -12.64 2.95 24.89
CA ASN A 190 -14.11 2.85 24.99
C ASN A 190 -14.82 2.60 23.65
N TYR A 191 -14.11 2.02 22.67
CA TYR A 191 -14.60 1.81 21.31
C TYR A 191 -14.92 3.11 20.56
N GLU A 192 -14.17 4.17 20.83
CA GLU A 192 -14.31 5.48 20.18
C GLU A 192 -12.97 5.93 19.56
N LEU A 193 -13.07 6.82 18.58
CA LEU A 193 -11.90 7.55 18.04
C LEU A 193 -11.41 8.55 19.08
N HIS A 194 -10.10 8.76 19.11
CA HIS A 194 -9.47 9.76 19.96
C HIS A 194 -8.72 10.78 19.12
N VAL A 195 -8.49 11.95 19.72
CA VAL A 195 -7.63 12.99 19.12
C VAL A 195 -6.28 12.36 18.77
N PRO A 196 -5.73 12.57 17.57
CA PRO A 196 -4.45 11.97 17.23
C PRO A 196 -3.32 12.41 18.18
N CYS A 197 -2.36 11.53 18.39
CA CYS A 197 -1.24 11.61 19.31
C CYS A 197 -1.64 11.81 20.79
N SER A 198 -2.86 11.46 21.20
CA SER A 198 -3.35 11.71 22.57
C SER A 198 -3.20 10.56 23.56
N VAL A 199 -2.72 9.39 23.13
CA VAL A 199 -2.53 8.26 24.05
C VAL A 199 -1.44 8.60 25.07
N SER A 200 -1.71 8.30 26.34
CA SER A 200 -0.96 8.80 27.51
C SER A 200 0.52 8.38 27.58
N ASP A 201 0.93 7.38 26.79
CA ASP A 201 2.30 6.85 26.75
C ASP A 201 3.12 7.32 25.54
N VAL A 202 2.55 8.10 24.62
CA VAL A 202 3.32 8.74 23.55
C VAL A 202 4.14 9.86 24.16
N LYS A 203 5.45 9.61 24.27
CA LYS A 203 6.42 10.70 24.44
C LYS A 203 6.21 11.65 23.27
N ASP A 204 5.84 12.89 23.57
CA ASP A 204 5.72 14.00 22.62
C ASP A 204 7.10 14.36 22.05
N ALA A 205 7.73 13.41 21.38
CA ALA A 205 8.94 13.62 20.64
C ALA A 205 8.52 14.33 19.36
N SER A 206 9.08 15.51 19.11
CA SER A 206 8.78 16.30 17.91
C SER A 206 9.01 15.52 16.60
N ASN A 207 9.77 14.41 16.67
CA ASN A 207 10.27 13.63 15.55
C ASN A 207 9.71 12.19 15.50
N SER A 208 8.61 11.88 16.19
CA SER A 208 7.94 10.57 16.09
C SER A 208 6.60 10.66 15.38
N VAL A 209 6.29 9.59 14.63
CA VAL A 209 4.98 9.36 14.04
C VAL A 209 4.10 8.66 15.08
N CYS A 210 2.92 9.20 15.36
CA CYS A 210 1.99 8.65 16.34
C CYS A 210 0.88 7.83 15.67
N ASP A 211 0.17 7.05 16.48
CA ASP A 211 -1.01 6.26 16.10
C ASP A 211 -0.78 5.29 14.92
N MET A 212 0.45 4.80 14.74
CA MET A 212 0.71 3.75 13.76
C MET A 212 0.00 2.44 14.12
N ALA A 213 -0.29 2.21 15.41
CA ALA A 213 -1.14 1.12 15.86
C ALA A 213 -2.42 1.69 16.50
N GLY A 214 -3.58 1.10 16.23
CA GLY A 214 -4.83 1.52 16.85
C GLY A 214 -5.35 2.86 16.34
N ASN A 215 -6.20 3.51 17.14
CA ASN A 215 -6.98 4.70 16.77
C ASN A 215 -7.76 4.51 15.45
N ALA A 216 -7.33 5.04 14.31
CA ALA A 216 -7.93 4.72 13.02
C ALA A 216 -7.08 3.71 12.24
N MET A 217 -7.74 2.70 11.65
CA MET A 217 -7.12 1.85 10.64
C MET A 217 -6.87 2.68 9.38
N GLU A 218 -5.77 2.44 8.68
CA GLU A 218 -5.33 3.37 7.64
C GLU A 218 -5.27 2.74 6.25
N TRP A 219 -5.84 3.43 5.26
CA TRP A 219 -5.62 3.14 3.85
C TRP A 219 -4.14 3.26 3.47
N SER A 220 -3.62 2.26 2.75
CA SER A 220 -2.38 2.41 1.97
C SER A 220 -2.68 2.56 0.48
N ASN A 221 -1.67 2.94 -0.31
CA ASN A 221 -1.81 3.13 -1.75
C ASN A 221 -2.03 1.81 -2.52
N ASP A 222 -1.56 0.70 -1.96
CA ASP A 222 -1.35 -0.57 -2.63
C ASP A 222 -2.66 -1.32 -2.90
N TYR A 223 -2.74 -1.96 -4.06
CA TYR A 223 -3.61 -3.12 -4.22
C TYR A 223 -3.00 -4.32 -3.50
N LEU A 224 -3.86 -5.08 -2.83
CA LEU A 224 -3.49 -6.30 -2.14
C LEU A 224 -3.06 -7.34 -3.17
N GLY A 225 -1.77 -7.67 -3.14
CA GLY A 225 -1.17 -8.72 -3.95
C GLY A 225 -0.52 -9.82 -3.13
N ARG A 226 -0.18 -10.92 -3.80
CA ARG A 226 0.59 -12.01 -3.17
C ARG A 226 2.04 -11.62 -3.01
N PHE A 227 2.60 -11.86 -1.83
CA PHE A 227 4.03 -11.75 -1.62
C PHE A 227 4.80 -12.91 -2.26
N ARG A 228 6.10 -12.70 -2.44
CA ARG A 228 7.06 -13.70 -2.91
C ARG A 228 8.26 -13.67 -1.97
N ASP A 229 8.86 -14.82 -1.69
CA ASP A 229 10.08 -14.91 -0.88
C ASP A 229 11.27 -14.37 -1.69
N THR A 230 11.39 -13.04 -1.72
CA THR A 230 12.40 -12.32 -2.50
C THR A 230 12.60 -10.91 -1.94
N THR A 231 13.53 -10.16 -2.54
CA THR A 231 13.72 -8.73 -2.30
C THR A 231 13.24 -7.92 -3.49
N VAL A 232 12.37 -6.95 -3.25
CA VAL A 232 11.83 -6.03 -4.26
C VAL A 232 12.22 -4.60 -3.93
N SER A 233 12.74 -3.85 -4.89
CA SER A 233 13.06 -2.43 -4.66
C SER A 233 11.83 -1.56 -4.89
N ASN A 234 11.62 -0.54 -4.04
CA ASN A 234 10.57 0.48 -4.20
C ASN A 234 9.18 -0.12 -4.49
N PHE A 235 8.76 -1.06 -3.65
CA PHE A 235 7.55 -1.87 -3.86
C PHE A 235 6.25 -1.04 -3.72
N LEU A 236 5.29 -1.27 -4.64
CA LEU A 236 4.00 -0.56 -4.72
C LEU A 236 2.76 -1.48 -4.62
N GLY A 237 2.93 -2.74 -4.24
CA GLY A 237 1.81 -3.69 -4.23
C GLY A 237 1.60 -4.38 -5.56
N GLN A 238 0.38 -4.87 -5.78
CA GLN A 238 0.00 -5.45 -7.06
C GLN A 238 -0.22 -4.37 -8.13
N LYS A 239 0.16 -4.66 -9.37
CA LYS A 239 -0.04 -3.73 -10.51
C LYS A 239 -1.52 -3.45 -10.76
N SER A 240 -2.33 -4.50 -10.83
CA SER A 240 -3.77 -4.43 -11.08
C SER A 240 -4.58 -4.71 -9.81
N ALA A 241 -5.84 -4.28 -9.83
CA ALA A 241 -6.81 -4.51 -8.76
C ALA A 241 -7.03 -6.01 -8.46
N GLY A 242 -6.66 -6.91 -9.39
CA GLY A 242 -6.99 -8.33 -9.32
C GLY A 242 -8.51 -8.57 -9.22
N THR A 243 -8.92 -9.84 -9.13
CA THR A 243 -10.34 -10.22 -9.20
C THR A 243 -11.26 -9.49 -8.21
N LEU A 244 -10.76 -9.18 -7.01
CA LEU A 244 -11.57 -8.58 -5.94
C LEU A 244 -11.36 -7.06 -5.80
N GLY A 245 -10.33 -6.47 -6.40
CA GLY A 245 -10.03 -5.06 -6.19
C GLY A 245 -9.65 -4.71 -4.76
N GLU A 246 -9.04 -5.65 -4.03
CA GLU A 246 -8.73 -5.49 -2.62
C GLU A 246 -7.60 -4.47 -2.41
N ARG A 247 -7.77 -3.62 -1.41
CA ARG A 247 -6.81 -2.61 -0.96
C ARG A 247 -6.21 -3.03 0.36
N VAL A 248 -4.97 -2.62 0.56
CA VAL A 248 -4.29 -2.84 1.83
C VAL A 248 -4.73 -1.78 2.84
N VAL A 249 -5.05 -2.23 4.05
CA VAL A 249 -5.28 -1.39 5.22
C VAL A 249 -4.40 -1.84 6.38
N LYS A 250 -3.95 -0.90 7.21
CA LYS A 250 -2.88 -1.09 8.19
C LYS A 250 -3.23 -0.57 9.59
N GLY A 251 -2.44 -0.95 10.59
CA GLY A 251 -2.49 -0.38 11.95
C GLY A 251 -3.51 -0.99 12.91
N GLY A 252 -4.62 -1.51 12.39
CA GLY A 252 -5.79 -1.79 13.24
C GLY A 252 -6.43 -0.48 13.70
N SER A 253 -7.41 -0.56 14.58
CA SER A 253 -8.16 0.62 15.04
C SER A 253 -8.53 0.50 16.51
N PHE A 254 -9.17 1.54 17.06
CA PHE A 254 -9.68 1.61 18.42
C PHE A 254 -10.56 0.43 18.83
N ARG A 255 -11.13 -0.31 17.86
CA ARG A 255 -12.00 -1.48 18.11
C ARG A 255 -11.25 -2.80 18.21
N ASN A 256 -9.99 -2.84 17.79
CA ASN A 256 -9.18 -4.05 17.79
C ASN A 256 -8.49 -4.21 19.16
N ALA A 257 -8.43 -5.46 19.65
CA ALA A 257 -7.60 -5.78 20.79
C ALA A 257 -6.13 -5.61 20.42
N ALA A 258 -5.31 -5.07 21.32
CA ALA A 258 -3.87 -4.88 21.11
C ALA A 258 -3.16 -6.17 20.63
N SER A 259 -3.55 -7.33 21.17
CA SER A 259 -3.00 -8.65 20.80
C SER A 259 -3.31 -9.08 19.37
N ASN A 260 -4.31 -8.48 18.72
CA ASN A 260 -4.74 -8.81 17.37
C ASN A 260 -4.18 -7.83 16.33
N MET A 261 -3.42 -6.82 16.74
CA MET A 261 -2.78 -5.87 15.85
C MET A 261 -1.34 -6.32 15.60
N SER A 262 -1.00 -6.55 14.33
CA SER A 262 0.34 -6.95 13.90
C SER A 262 0.84 -6.07 12.76
N LEU A 263 2.15 -5.91 12.65
CA LEU A 263 2.78 -5.18 11.53
C LEU A 263 2.49 -5.82 10.17
N HIS A 264 2.30 -7.14 10.13
CA HIS A 264 2.10 -7.89 8.90
C HIS A 264 0.63 -8.01 8.47
N ALA A 265 -0.33 -7.59 9.30
CA ALA A 265 -1.75 -7.60 8.92
C ALA A 265 -2.01 -6.59 7.78
N ARG A 266 -2.73 -7.01 6.74
CA ARG A 266 -2.87 -6.25 5.47
C ARG A 266 -4.31 -5.97 5.07
N GLY A 267 -5.26 -6.25 5.94
CA GLY A 267 -6.68 -6.22 5.61
C GLY A 267 -7.55 -6.11 6.86
N ASP A 268 -8.86 -6.20 6.63
CA ASP A 268 -9.87 -6.23 7.68
C ASP A 268 -10.62 -7.58 7.66
N VAL A 269 -11.61 -7.75 8.53
CA VAL A 269 -12.46 -8.95 8.63
C VAL A 269 -13.18 -9.25 7.33
N TYR A 270 -13.50 -8.23 6.53
CA TYR A 270 -14.15 -8.35 5.23
C TYR A 270 -13.26 -7.79 4.12
N THR A 271 -13.49 -8.26 2.89
CA THR A 271 -12.89 -7.71 1.67
C THR A 271 -13.03 -6.19 1.63
N VAL A 272 -11.90 -5.51 1.51
CA VAL A 272 -11.81 -4.05 1.50
C VAL A 272 -11.49 -3.59 0.08
N THR A 273 -12.48 -3.04 -0.62
CA THR A 273 -12.30 -2.51 -1.98
C THR A 273 -12.07 -1.00 -1.95
N SER A 274 -11.63 -0.41 -3.07
CA SER A 274 -11.45 1.06 -3.16
C SER A 274 -12.71 1.88 -2.84
N ALA A 275 -13.91 1.30 -3.02
CA ALA A 275 -15.20 1.95 -2.72
C ALA A 275 -15.76 1.58 -1.33
N THR A 276 -15.12 0.66 -0.61
CA THR A 276 -15.52 0.33 0.77
C THR A 276 -15.17 1.49 1.69
N ARG A 277 -15.99 1.71 2.73
CA ARG A 277 -15.71 2.65 3.82
C ARG A 277 -16.21 2.08 5.15
N ALA A 278 -15.58 2.47 6.24
CA ALA A 278 -16.00 2.09 7.59
C ALA A 278 -15.62 3.19 8.59
N PHE A 279 -16.41 3.34 9.66
CA PHE A 279 -16.27 4.39 10.67
C PHE A 279 -14.95 4.35 11.48
N TYR A 280 -14.15 3.31 11.31
CA TYR A 280 -12.85 3.13 11.94
C TYR A 280 -11.69 3.11 10.94
N VAL A 281 -11.97 3.31 9.63
CA VAL A 281 -10.97 3.36 8.57
C VAL A 281 -10.82 4.80 8.10
N GLY A 282 -9.63 5.34 8.28
CA GLY A 282 -9.16 6.65 7.83
C GLY A 282 -7.86 6.50 7.03
N PHE A 283 -6.99 7.51 7.09
CA PHE A 283 -5.70 7.48 6.40
C PHE A 283 -4.74 8.54 6.93
N ARG A 284 -3.47 8.40 6.55
CA ARG A 284 -2.45 9.45 6.59
C ARG A 284 -1.86 9.67 5.21
N LEU A 285 -1.13 10.77 5.05
CA LEU A 285 -0.44 11.08 3.79
C LEU A 285 1.03 10.70 3.83
N ALA A 286 1.58 10.45 2.65
CA ALA A 286 2.99 10.54 2.33
C ALA A 286 3.21 11.66 1.30
N PHE A 287 4.45 12.12 1.18
CA PHE A 287 4.86 13.11 0.19
C PHE A 287 6.20 12.71 -0.44
N GLY A 288 6.30 12.95 -1.74
CA GLY A 288 7.53 12.81 -2.52
C GLY A 288 7.53 11.62 -3.47
N LYS A 289 8.53 11.64 -4.35
CA LYS A 289 8.70 10.70 -5.47
C LYS A 289 9.10 9.30 -5.01
N ILE A 290 8.64 8.31 -5.75
CA ILE A 290 9.07 6.90 -5.66
C ILE A 290 9.81 6.58 -6.97
N PRO A 291 11.14 6.77 -7.01
CA PRO A 291 11.93 6.49 -8.21
C PRO A 291 11.92 5.00 -8.54
N ASN A 292 11.83 4.65 -9.82
CA ASN A 292 11.93 3.25 -10.30
C ASN A 292 11.02 2.30 -9.51
N ALA A 293 9.75 2.69 -9.38
CA ALA A 293 8.79 1.95 -8.59
C ALA A 293 8.53 0.56 -9.18
N THR A 294 8.34 -0.45 -8.33
CA THR A 294 8.13 -1.83 -8.75
C THR A 294 6.78 -2.36 -8.25
N TRP A 295 5.95 -2.79 -9.18
CA TRP A 295 4.74 -3.55 -8.89
C TRP A 295 5.01 -5.04 -9.02
N LEU A 296 4.29 -5.85 -8.24
CA LEU A 296 4.23 -7.28 -8.48
C LEU A 296 3.06 -7.61 -9.40
N ASP A 297 3.34 -8.46 -10.37
CA ASP A 297 2.32 -9.05 -11.24
C ASP A 297 1.65 -10.27 -10.56
N SER A 298 0.38 -10.48 -10.86
CA SER A 298 -0.49 -11.52 -10.31
C SER A 298 -0.16 -12.94 -10.80
N GLY A 299 0.76 -13.09 -11.77
CA GLY A 299 0.98 -14.33 -12.50
C GLY A 299 1.77 -15.43 -11.78
N ASP A 300 1.09 -16.56 -11.57
CA ASP A 300 1.66 -17.91 -11.73
C ASP A 300 1.14 -18.58 -13.03
N ARG A 301 0.60 -17.78 -13.98
CA ARG A 301 0.33 -18.12 -15.39
C ARG A 301 -0.20 -16.90 -16.16
N ALA A 302 0.43 -16.65 -17.32
CA ALA A 302 0.26 -15.51 -18.23
C ALA A 302 0.59 -14.17 -17.55
N GLU A 303 1.70 -13.55 -17.96
CA GLU A 303 2.08 -12.23 -17.44
C GLU A 303 1.08 -11.17 -17.92
N GLU A 304 0.69 -10.28 -17.01
CA GLU A 304 -0.06 -9.08 -17.36
C GLU A 304 0.85 -8.21 -18.23
N SER A 305 0.37 -7.86 -19.43
CA SER A 305 1.13 -7.02 -20.37
C SER A 305 1.51 -5.67 -19.73
N SER A 306 2.59 -5.06 -20.23
CA SER A 306 2.91 -3.65 -19.95
C SER A 306 1.82 -2.70 -20.46
N VAL A 307 0.97 -3.17 -21.39
CA VAL A 307 -0.11 -2.39 -22.01
C VAL A 307 -1.27 -2.14 -21.05
N GLU A 308 -1.56 -0.87 -20.83
CA GLU A 308 -2.69 -0.42 -20.01
C GLU A 308 -4.00 -0.34 -20.82
N LEU A 309 -5.08 -0.84 -20.21
CA LEU A 309 -6.39 -0.87 -20.84
C LEU A 309 -7.18 0.41 -20.57
N MET A 310 -7.25 1.29 -21.57
CA MET A 310 -8.02 2.54 -21.50
C MET A 310 -9.52 2.38 -21.82
N ALA A 311 -9.89 1.30 -22.51
CA ALA A 311 -11.25 1.09 -23.00
C ALA A 311 -12.12 0.37 -21.96
N THR A 312 -13.29 0.94 -21.65
CA THR A 312 -14.26 0.32 -20.75
C THR A 312 -15.27 -0.55 -21.51
N TYR A 313 -15.83 -1.54 -20.82
CA TYR A 313 -16.97 -2.33 -21.32
C TYR A 313 -18.12 -1.44 -21.82
N LYS A 314 -18.47 -0.40 -21.06
CA LYS A 314 -19.56 0.53 -21.41
C LYS A 314 -19.27 1.27 -22.72
N ARG A 315 -18.04 1.76 -22.89
CA ARG A 315 -17.63 2.45 -24.12
C ARG A 315 -17.66 1.53 -25.33
N LEU A 316 -17.25 0.28 -25.16
CA LEU A 316 -17.33 -0.72 -26.23
C LEU A 316 -18.76 -1.11 -26.57
N GLN A 317 -19.63 -1.22 -25.56
CA GLN A 317 -21.04 -1.48 -25.79
C GLN A 317 -21.70 -0.35 -26.61
N GLU A 318 -21.36 0.92 -26.31
CA GLU A 318 -21.83 2.08 -27.08
C GLU A 318 -21.34 2.05 -28.54
N LEU A 319 -20.08 1.67 -28.77
CA LEU A 319 -19.46 1.66 -30.10
C LEU A 319 -19.88 0.46 -30.96
N LEU A 320 -19.93 -0.72 -30.36
CA LEU A 320 -20.14 -1.99 -31.08
C LEU A 320 -21.60 -2.45 -31.05
N GLY A 321 -22.45 -1.86 -30.20
CA GLY A 321 -23.81 -2.33 -29.95
C GLY A 321 -23.88 -3.71 -29.29
N SER A 322 -22.75 -4.23 -28.80
CA SER A 322 -22.63 -5.55 -28.20
C SER A 322 -21.80 -5.48 -26.92
N SER A 323 -22.26 -6.19 -25.90
CA SER A 323 -21.52 -6.43 -24.67
C SER A 323 -20.43 -7.48 -24.85
N ARG A 324 -20.55 -8.37 -25.84
CA ARG A 324 -19.64 -9.49 -26.07
C ARG A 324 -18.54 -9.08 -27.04
N ALA A 325 -17.45 -8.53 -26.52
CA ALA A 325 -16.28 -8.14 -27.29
C ALA A 325 -15.00 -8.78 -26.73
N ILE A 326 -14.16 -9.30 -27.63
CA ILE A 326 -12.80 -9.73 -27.35
C ILE A 326 -11.89 -9.06 -28.37
N LEU A 327 -10.81 -8.45 -27.91
CA LEU A 327 -9.75 -7.90 -28.75
C LEU A 327 -8.52 -8.79 -28.62
N ALA A 328 -7.87 -9.12 -29.73
CA ALA A 328 -6.52 -9.68 -29.73
C ALA A 328 -5.59 -8.80 -30.56
N PHE A 329 -4.36 -8.66 -30.10
CA PHE A 329 -3.34 -7.83 -30.72
C PHE A 329 -1.95 -8.43 -30.44
N ARG A 330 -0.94 -7.95 -31.16
CA ARG A 330 0.46 -8.28 -30.87
C ARG A 330 1.06 -7.15 -30.04
N ASP A 331 1.74 -7.49 -28.96
CA ASP A 331 2.65 -6.59 -28.26
C ASP A 331 4.01 -6.70 -28.95
N ASP A 332 4.49 -5.61 -29.55
CA ASP A 332 5.77 -5.61 -30.28
C ASP A 332 6.99 -5.57 -29.35
N GLU A 333 6.83 -5.18 -28.09
CA GLU A 333 7.89 -5.18 -27.08
C GLU A 333 8.19 -6.61 -26.63
N THR A 334 7.15 -7.35 -26.24
CA THR A 334 7.27 -8.75 -25.79
C THR A 334 7.27 -9.73 -26.95
N ARG A 335 6.81 -9.29 -28.13
CA ARG A 335 6.52 -10.07 -29.34
C ARG A 335 5.36 -11.06 -29.19
N ASN A 336 4.70 -11.10 -28.03
CA ASN A 336 3.61 -12.03 -27.77
C ASN A 336 2.27 -11.51 -28.36
N ILE A 337 1.36 -12.44 -28.61
CA ILE A 337 -0.06 -12.16 -28.81
C ILE A 337 -0.70 -11.92 -27.46
N ALA A 338 -1.37 -10.79 -27.31
CA ALA A 338 -2.18 -10.41 -26.17
C ALA A 338 -3.66 -10.40 -26.52
N PHE A 339 -4.52 -10.55 -25.52
CA PHE A 339 -5.97 -10.39 -25.70
C PHE A 339 -6.63 -9.72 -24.50
N VAL A 340 -7.82 -9.16 -24.73
CA VAL A 340 -8.68 -8.55 -23.72
C VAL A 340 -10.09 -9.10 -23.89
N ASN A 341 -10.63 -9.69 -22.82
CA ASN A 341 -12.04 -10.08 -22.76
C ASN A 341 -12.85 -8.97 -22.08
N PHE A 342 -13.60 -8.19 -22.86
CA PHE A 342 -14.32 -7.02 -22.33
C PHE A 342 -15.61 -7.35 -21.60
N TYR A 343 -16.15 -8.56 -21.75
CA TYR A 343 -17.32 -9.01 -20.98
C TYR A 343 -16.95 -9.80 -19.73
N ALA A 344 -15.66 -9.88 -19.40
CA ALA A 344 -15.22 -10.33 -18.09
C ALA A 344 -15.63 -9.31 -17.01
N SER A 345 -15.75 -9.76 -15.76
CA SER A 345 -16.05 -8.87 -14.62
C SER A 345 -15.03 -7.73 -14.47
N GLN A 346 -13.79 -7.98 -14.87
CA GLN A 346 -12.73 -6.99 -14.97
C GLN A 346 -11.89 -7.26 -16.23
N PRO A 347 -12.07 -6.48 -17.30
CA PRO A 347 -11.24 -6.60 -18.49
C PRO A 347 -9.79 -6.26 -18.20
N GLN A 348 -8.87 -7.15 -18.60
CA GLN A 348 -7.43 -6.97 -18.45
C GLN A 348 -6.72 -7.45 -19.72
N VAL A 349 -5.52 -6.92 -19.97
CA VAL A 349 -4.65 -7.42 -21.05
C VAL A 349 -3.92 -8.66 -20.57
N VAL A 350 -4.13 -9.78 -21.28
CA VAL A 350 -3.51 -11.07 -20.98
C VAL A 350 -2.59 -11.46 -22.14
N GLU A 351 -1.31 -11.71 -21.87
CA GLU A 351 -0.37 -12.22 -22.88
C GLU A 351 -0.39 -13.74 -22.97
N LEU A 352 -0.40 -14.25 -24.20
CA LEU A 352 -0.09 -15.64 -24.50
C LEU A 352 1.42 -15.79 -24.61
N THR A 353 2.08 -16.29 -23.56
CA THR A 353 3.53 -16.52 -23.60
C THR A 353 3.92 -17.51 -24.71
N GLU A 354 5.13 -17.34 -25.25
CA GLU A 354 5.69 -18.18 -26.32
C GLU A 354 4.86 -18.15 -27.62
N SER A 355 4.21 -17.03 -27.91
CA SER A 355 3.32 -16.90 -29.08
C SER A 355 3.88 -16.09 -30.24
N ASP A 356 5.16 -15.65 -30.20
CA ASP A 356 5.88 -14.83 -31.20
C ASP A 356 5.28 -14.92 -32.61
N GLY A 357 4.31 -14.04 -32.86
CA GLY A 357 3.32 -14.26 -33.91
C GLY A 357 2.66 -12.97 -34.36
N TYR A 358 2.02 -13.04 -35.52
CA TYR A 358 1.46 -11.92 -36.25
C TYR A 358 -0.01 -12.17 -36.59
N HIS A 359 -0.74 -11.08 -36.80
CA HIS A 359 -2.12 -11.08 -37.29
C HIS A 359 -3.08 -11.97 -36.48
N PRO A 360 -3.23 -11.72 -35.16
CA PRO A 360 -4.14 -12.51 -34.36
C PRO A 360 -5.60 -12.31 -34.79
N ALA A 361 -6.35 -13.41 -34.82
CA ALA A 361 -7.77 -13.43 -35.14
C ALA A 361 -8.53 -14.29 -34.13
N ILE A 362 -9.64 -13.76 -33.61
CA ILE A 362 -10.50 -14.45 -32.64
C ILE A 362 -11.51 -15.36 -33.37
N SER A 363 -11.73 -16.57 -32.85
CA SER A 363 -12.75 -17.49 -33.37
C SER A 363 -14.17 -16.91 -33.20
N PRO A 364 -15.14 -17.28 -34.06
CA PRO A 364 -16.50 -16.75 -33.97
C PRO A 364 -17.22 -16.97 -32.62
N ASP A 365 -16.82 -18.02 -31.88
CA ASP A 365 -17.35 -18.32 -30.54
C ASP A 365 -16.57 -17.65 -29.39
N GLY A 366 -15.48 -16.93 -29.70
CA GLY A 366 -14.62 -16.23 -28.74
C GLY A 366 -13.70 -17.12 -27.92
N LYS A 367 -13.61 -18.42 -28.21
CA LYS A 367 -12.88 -19.40 -27.38
C LYS A 367 -11.45 -19.69 -27.84
N ARG A 368 -11.06 -19.20 -29.01
CA ARG A 368 -9.73 -19.46 -29.58
C ARG A 368 -9.19 -18.21 -30.25
N VAL A 369 -7.87 -18.12 -30.30
CA VAL A 369 -7.14 -17.17 -31.12
C VAL A 369 -6.27 -17.94 -32.10
N ALA A 370 -6.23 -17.48 -33.34
CA ALA A 370 -5.33 -17.96 -34.38
C ALA A 370 -4.35 -16.86 -34.77
N TYR A 371 -3.07 -17.20 -34.97
CA TYR A 371 -2.04 -16.26 -35.38
C TYR A 371 -0.98 -16.97 -36.25
N CYS A 372 -0.21 -16.21 -37.00
CA CYS A 372 0.77 -16.75 -37.95
C CYS A 372 2.22 -16.37 -37.58
N THR A 373 3.20 -17.17 -37.98
CA THR A 373 4.62 -16.93 -37.62
C THR A 373 5.32 -15.89 -38.50
N ARG A 374 4.66 -15.34 -39.52
CA ARG A 374 5.22 -14.31 -40.39
C ARG A 374 4.22 -13.20 -40.70
N PRO A 375 4.68 -11.93 -40.77
CA PRO A 375 3.83 -10.83 -41.18
C PRO A 375 3.51 -10.90 -42.67
N GLU A 376 2.51 -10.11 -43.07
CA GLU A 376 2.01 -10.09 -44.44
C GLU A 376 3.08 -9.49 -45.37
N GLY A 377 3.22 -10.04 -46.58
CA GLY A 377 4.18 -9.56 -47.56
C GLY A 377 5.61 -10.07 -47.42
N VAL A 378 5.91 -10.94 -46.44
CA VAL A 378 7.25 -11.54 -46.26
C VAL A 378 7.31 -12.95 -46.89
N SER A 379 8.24 -13.14 -47.83
CA SER A 379 8.41 -14.40 -48.57
C SER A 379 8.95 -15.56 -47.72
N GLY A 380 8.36 -16.75 -47.84
CA GLY A 380 8.80 -18.03 -47.26
C GLY A 380 7.70 -18.71 -46.43
N ASN A 381 8.02 -19.80 -45.74
CA ASN A 381 7.02 -20.62 -45.03
C ASN A 381 6.51 -19.91 -43.76
N SER A 382 5.19 -19.84 -43.62
CA SER A 382 4.50 -19.38 -42.40
C SER A 382 3.67 -20.52 -41.82
N GLU A 383 3.64 -20.63 -40.51
CA GLU A 383 2.84 -21.61 -39.77
C GLU A 383 1.63 -20.91 -39.12
N LEU A 384 0.52 -21.63 -39.00
CA LEU A 384 -0.70 -21.18 -38.32
C LEU A 384 -0.76 -21.85 -36.95
N HIS A 385 -0.77 -21.05 -35.89
CA HIS A 385 -0.99 -21.52 -34.53
C HIS A 385 -2.39 -21.17 -34.08
N VAL A 386 -3.01 -22.08 -33.33
CA VAL A 386 -4.34 -21.86 -32.73
C VAL A 386 -4.25 -22.23 -31.26
N ARG A 387 -4.63 -21.29 -30.38
CA ARG A 387 -4.65 -21.48 -28.94
C ARG A 387 -6.04 -21.22 -28.38
N SER A 388 -6.37 -21.88 -27.28
CA SER A 388 -7.58 -21.58 -26.51
C SER A 388 -7.37 -20.30 -25.70
N LEU A 389 -8.45 -19.53 -25.55
CA LEU A 389 -8.54 -18.35 -24.70
C LEU A 389 -9.25 -18.66 -23.38
#